data_AF-A0A7S4N4R8-F1
#
_entry.id   AF-A0A7S4N4R8-F1
#
_cell.length_a   1.000
_cell.length_b   1.000
_cell.length_c   1.000
_cell.angle_alpha   90.00
_cell.angle_beta   90.00
_cell.angle_gamma   90.00
#
_symmetry.space_group_name_H-M   'P 1'
#
loop_
_entity.id
_entity.type
_entity.pdbx_description
1 polymer ?
#
loop_
_entity_poly.entity_id
_entity_poly.type
_entity_poly.pdbx_seq_one_letter_code
_entity_poly.pdbx_strand_id
1 'polypeptide(L)'
;DPAGPLNLRCMEFHTYQVGGGLMTDGHKDHGSVCSMSILLSHAEDVDGGQLMTRHGGVAVRHAMQRGDALVFPSLKTHNVSPITRGQRCTLVTELWSGVANATSRYS
;
A
#
# COMPACT_ATOMS: atom_id res chain seq x y z
N ASP A 1 -5.91 25.18 -4.20
CA ASP A 1 -6.86 24.67 -3.19
C ASP A 1 -8.20 24.48 -3.90
N PRO A 2 -8.80 23.27 -3.97
CA PRO A 2 -8.21 21.97 -3.63
C PRO A 2 -7.12 21.61 -4.65
N ALA A 3 -6.40 20.50 -4.46
CA ALA A 3 -5.46 20.01 -5.47
C ALA A 3 -6.19 19.87 -6.82
N GLY A 4 -5.54 20.23 -7.93
CA GLY A 4 -6.07 19.94 -9.27
C GLY A 4 -6.46 18.47 -9.43
N PRO A 5 -7.21 18.10 -10.50
CA PRO A 5 -7.74 16.75 -10.63
C PRO A 5 -6.63 15.70 -10.44
N LEU A 6 -6.89 14.74 -9.55
CA LEU A 6 -6.01 13.62 -9.35
C LEU A 6 -6.40 12.50 -10.31
N ASN A 7 -5.40 11.93 -10.97
CA ASN A 7 -5.58 10.79 -11.86
C ASN A 7 -5.00 9.52 -11.22
N LEU A 8 -5.49 8.37 -11.66
CA LEU A 8 -4.86 7.08 -11.35
C LEU A 8 -3.48 7.03 -12.00
N ARG A 9 -2.44 6.94 -11.16
CA ARG A 9 -1.07 6.72 -11.61
C ARG A 9 -0.80 5.24 -11.79
N CYS A 10 -1.27 4.41 -10.87
CA CYS A 10 -1.25 2.96 -11.03
C CYS A 10 -2.34 2.31 -10.19
N MET A 11 -2.67 1.08 -10.58
CA MET A 11 -3.50 0.16 -9.84
C MET A 11 -2.89 -1.23 -10.01
N GLU A 12 -2.47 -1.84 -8.91
CA GLU A 12 -1.65 -3.04 -8.92
C GLU A 12 -2.19 -4.04 -7.92
N PHE A 13 -2.32 -5.29 -8.35
CA PHE A 13 -2.64 -6.40 -7.46
C PHE A 13 -1.34 -7.00 -6.95
N HIS A 14 -1.08 -6.87 -5.64
CA HIS A 14 0.11 -7.44 -5.01
C HIS A 14 -0.24 -8.71 -4.25
N THR A 15 0.64 -9.70 -4.39
CA THR A 15 0.60 -10.94 -3.60
C THR A 15 1.88 -11.07 -2.79
N TYR A 16 1.74 -11.34 -1.50
CA TYR A 16 2.86 -11.65 -0.62
C TYR A 16 2.69 -13.07 -0.10
N GLN A 17 3.70 -13.90 -0.34
CA GLN A 17 3.82 -15.25 0.20
C GLN A 17 4.55 -15.23 1.55
N VAL A 18 4.58 -16.36 2.25
CA VAL A 18 5.40 -16.56 3.45
C VAL A 18 6.86 -16.14 3.20
N GLY A 19 7.42 -15.36 4.14
CA GLY A 19 8.73 -14.71 4.02
C GLY A 19 8.72 -13.40 3.22
N GLY A 20 7.70 -13.16 2.41
CA GLY A 20 7.50 -11.92 1.68
C GLY A 20 6.98 -10.79 2.57
N GLY A 21 7.29 -9.55 2.20
CA GLY A 21 6.88 -8.33 2.89
C GLY A 21 7.52 -7.11 2.22
N LEU A 22 7.35 -5.94 2.81
CA LEU A 22 7.98 -4.69 2.35
C LEU A 22 8.60 -3.97 3.55
N MET A 23 9.85 -4.32 3.87
CA MET A 23 10.58 -3.82 5.04
C MET A 23 11.78 -2.94 4.67
N THR A 24 11.86 -2.48 3.42
CA THR A 24 12.89 -1.53 2.98
C THR A 24 12.84 -0.26 3.84
N ASP A 25 13.99 0.13 4.38
CA ASP A 25 14.09 1.31 5.25
C ASP A 25 13.75 2.59 4.48
N GLY A 26 13.03 3.49 5.14
CA GLY A 26 12.61 4.76 4.55
C GLY A 26 11.66 4.68 3.35
N HIS A 27 11.14 3.50 2.99
CA HIS A 27 10.30 3.30 1.80
C HIS A 27 9.08 4.24 1.74
N LYS A 28 8.86 4.85 0.57
CA LYS A 28 7.82 5.84 0.24
C LYS A 28 7.48 5.76 -1.25
N ASP A 29 6.29 6.20 -1.62
CA ASP A 29 5.84 6.27 -3.02
C ASP A 29 6.11 7.66 -3.58
N HIS A 30 7.24 7.83 -4.26
CA HIS A 30 7.65 9.13 -4.79
C HIS A 30 6.87 9.55 -6.03
N GLY A 31 6.52 10.83 -6.11
CA GLY A 31 5.83 11.44 -7.26
C GLY A 31 4.31 11.27 -7.28
N SER A 32 3.74 10.65 -6.25
CA SER A 32 2.30 10.52 -6.05
C SER A 32 1.84 11.42 -4.90
N VAL A 33 0.55 11.75 -4.90
CA VAL A 33 -0.09 12.60 -3.87
C VAL A 33 -0.58 11.74 -2.71
N CYS A 34 -1.40 10.72 -3.01
CA CYS A 34 -1.86 9.77 -2.01
C CYS A 34 -1.86 8.35 -2.55
N SER A 35 -1.58 7.41 -1.66
CA SER A 35 -1.62 5.98 -1.91
C SER A 35 -2.77 5.36 -1.12
N MET A 36 -3.38 4.32 -1.68
CA MET A 36 -4.42 3.54 -1.04
C MET A 36 -4.08 2.05 -1.16
N SER A 37 -4.12 1.35 -0.03
CA SER A 37 -4.00 -0.11 0.04
C SER A 37 -5.31 -0.70 0.50
N ILE A 38 -5.90 -1.58 -0.32
CA ILE A 38 -7.15 -2.29 -0.04
C ILE A 38 -6.80 -3.74 0.26
N LEU A 39 -7.19 -4.25 1.43
CA LEU A 39 -6.93 -5.64 1.80
C LEU A 39 -7.95 -6.57 1.11
N LEU A 40 -7.48 -7.59 0.40
CA LEU A 40 -8.34 -8.52 -0.34
C LEU A 40 -8.35 -9.94 0.25
N SER A 41 -7.31 -10.32 0.99
CA SER A 41 -7.28 -11.57 1.78
C SER A 41 -8.06 -11.42 3.08
N HIS A 42 -8.60 -12.52 3.62
CA HIS A 42 -9.17 -12.52 4.96
C HIS A 42 -8.05 -12.44 6.01
N ALA A 43 -8.25 -11.62 7.05
CA ALA A 43 -7.23 -11.41 8.08
C ALA A 43 -6.96 -12.68 8.90
N GLU A 44 -7.94 -13.56 9.07
CA GLU A 44 -7.80 -14.85 9.75
C GLU A 44 -6.99 -15.89 8.97
N ASP A 45 -6.85 -15.71 7.65
CA ASP A 45 -6.08 -16.63 6.79
C ASP A 45 -4.59 -16.29 6.75
N VAL A 46 -4.17 -15.15 7.30
CA VAL A 46 -2.83 -14.59 7.14
C VAL A 46 -2.24 -14.14 8.47
N ASP A 47 -1.07 -14.69 8.82
CA ASP A 47 -0.29 -14.18 9.95
C ASP A 47 0.86 -13.28 9.43
N GLY A 48 1.09 -12.16 10.11
CA GLY A 48 1.99 -11.12 9.63
C GLY A 48 1.30 -10.20 8.62
N GLY A 49 2.03 -9.64 7.65
CA GLY A 49 1.43 -8.88 6.54
C GLY A 49 0.72 -7.58 6.91
N GLN A 50 0.93 -7.08 8.14
CA GLN A 50 0.29 -5.87 8.60
C GLN A 50 0.87 -4.66 7.87
N LEU A 51 -0.02 -3.83 7.32
CA LEU A 51 0.36 -2.52 6.80
C LEU A 51 0.73 -1.60 7.97
N MET A 52 1.87 -0.94 7.84
CA MET A 52 2.42 -0.07 8.87
C MET A 52 2.77 1.27 8.25
N THR A 53 2.42 2.36 8.93
CA THR A 53 2.93 3.69 8.58
C THR A 53 3.80 4.23 9.70
N ARG A 54 4.76 5.11 9.41
CA ARG A 54 5.61 5.72 10.44
C ARG A 54 5.08 7.08 10.89
N HIS A 55 5.16 7.34 12.19
CA HIS A 55 4.91 8.64 12.80
C HIS A 55 6.05 8.95 13.77
N GLY A 56 6.85 9.98 13.48
CA GLY A 56 8.05 10.28 14.27
C GLY A 56 9.05 9.11 14.34
N GLY A 57 9.19 8.34 13.26
CA GLY A 57 10.05 7.14 13.19
C GLY A 57 9.42 5.86 13.77
N VAL A 58 8.39 5.98 14.61
CA VAL A 58 7.68 4.86 15.24
C VAL A 58 6.70 4.24 14.25
N ALA A 59 6.71 2.90 14.14
CA ALA A 59 5.76 2.17 13.31
C ALA A 59 4.39 2.07 13.98
N VAL A 60 3.36 2.50 13.26
CA VAL A 60 1.94 2.36 13.62
C VAL A 60 1.36 1.26 12.76
N ARG A 61 0.88 0.18 13.38
CA ARG A 61 0.24 -0.95 12.70
C ARG A 61 -1.25 -0.66 12.51
N HIS A 62 -1.76 -0.96 11.33
CA HIS A 62 -3.17 -0.77 11.00
C HIS A 62 -3.88 -2.12 10.98
N ALA A 63 -4.87 -2.30 11.85
CA ALA A 63 -5.76 -3.45 11.78
C ALA A 63 -6.72 -3.24 10.60
N MET A 64 -6.83 -4.25 9.74
CA MET A 64 -7.64 -4.20 8.54
C MET A 64 -8.36 -5.55 8.37
N GLN A 65 -9.60 -5.50 7.89
CA GLN A 65 -10.37 -6.64 7.42
C GLN A 65 -10.43 -6.65 5.89
N ARG A 66 -10.88 -7.77 5.32
CA ARG A 66 -11.09 -7.88 3.88
C ARG A 66 -12.07 -6.79 3.42
N GLY A 67 -11.66 -6.00 2.44
CA GLY A 67 -12.42 -4.86 1.90
C GLY A 67 -12.05 -3.52 2.51
N ASP A 68 -11.37 -3.49 3.66
CA ASP A 68 -10.89 -2.23 4.24
C ASP A 68 -9.82 -1.59 3.35
N ALA A 69 -9.83 -0.27 3.32
CA ALA A 69 -8.86 0.55 2.62
C ALA A 69 -8.16 1.49 3.59
N LEU A 70 -6.82 1.52 3.54
CA LEU A 70 -6.04 2.57 4.18
C LEU A 70 -5.58 3.57 3.12
N VAL A 71 -5.97 4.83 3.27
CA VAL A 71 -5.52 5.95 2.44
C VAL A 71 -4.52 6.79 3.23
N PHE A 72 -3.38 7.11 2.62
CA PHE A 72 -2.33 7.89 3.28
C PHE A 72 -1.54 8.74 2.28
N PRO A 73 -0.87 9.82 2.72
CA PRO A 73 0.02 10.59 1.86
C PRO A 73 1.13 9.70 1.30
N SER A 74 1.36 9.71 -0.02
CA SER A 74 2.32 8.79 -0.67
C SER A 74 3.75 8.91 -0.13
N LEU A 75 4.14 10.11 0.33
CA LEU A 75 5.44 10.36 0.96
C LEU A 75 5.52 9.96 2.45
N LYS A 76 4.46 9.39 3.02
CA LYS A 76 4.48 8.82 4.37
C LYS A 76 5.25 7.51 4.30
N THR A 77 6.29 7.37 5.13
CA THR A 77 7.03 6.10 5.19
C THR A 77 6.10 5.00 5.66
N HIS A 78 6.12 3.88 4.94
CA HIS A 78 5.26 2.76 5.20
C HIS A 78 5.91 1.44 4.81
N ASN A 79 5.41 0.37 5.40
CA ASN A 79 5.97 -0.97 5.29
C ASN A 79 4.85 -2.01 5.39
N VAL A 80 5.11 -3.23 4.93
CA VAL A 80 4.26 -4.40 5.17
C VAL A 80 5.10 -5.42 5.92
N SER A 81 4.67 -5.85 7.10
CA SER A 81 5.43 -6.82 7.89
C SER A 81 5.53 -8.16 7.15
N PRO A 82 6.60 -8.95 7.39
CA PRO A 82 6.74 -10.24 6.75
C PRO A 82 5.54 -11.16 7.04
N ILE A 83 5.13 -11.92 6.04
CA ILE A 83 4.11 -12.96 6.18
C ILE A 83 4.75 -14.19 6.82
N THR A 84 4.11 -14.74 7.84
CA THR A 84 4.56 -15.97 8.51
C THR A 84 3.64 -17.17 8.25
N ARG A 85 2.39 -16.92 7.82
CA ARG A 85 1.44 -17.95 7.40
C ARG A 85 0.48 -17.39 6.36
N GLY A 86 0.09 -18.22 5.39
CA GLY A 86 -0.91 -17.86 4.38
C GLY A 86 -0.35 -16.97 3.26
N GLN A 87 -1.25 -16.30 2.54
CA GLN A 87 -0.93 -15.40 1.44
C GLN A 87 -1.74 -14.10 1.58
N ARG A 88 -1.05 -12.95 1.60
CA ARG A 88 -1.70 -11.63 1.60
C ARG A 88 -1.94 -11.18 0.17
N CYS A 89 -3.19 -10.82 -0.11
CA CYS A 89 -3.60 -10.19 -1.37
C CYS A 89 -4.04 -8.75 -1.09
N THR A 90 -3.54 -7.79 -1.87
CA THR A 90 -3.96 -6.38 -1.74
C THR A 90 -4.07 -5.73 -3.12
N LEU A 91 -4.98 -4.77 -3.25
CA LEU A 91 -4.97 -3.82 -4.36
C LEU A 91 -4.30 -2.54 -3.87
N VAL A 92 -3.23 -2.11 -4.54
CA VAL A 92 -2.54 -0.85 -4.27
C VAL A 92 -2.86 0.11 -5.40
N THR A 93 -3.20 1.35 -5.07
CA THR A 93 -3.38 2.40 -6.05
C THR A 93 -2.73 3.70 -5.61
N GLU A 94 -2.13 4.41 -6.56
CA GLU A 94 -1.53 5.72 -6.36
C GLU A 94 -2.29 6.76 -7.19
N LEU A 95 -2.60 7.90 -6.57
CA LEU A 95 -3.18 9.06 -7.23
C LEU A 95 -2.13 10.17 -7.36
N TRP A 96 -2.09 10.84 -8.51
CA TRP A 96 -1.13 11.92 -8.79
C TRP A 96 -1.76 13.04 -9.62
N SER A 97 -1.10 14.20 -9.67
CA SER A 97 -1.57 15.37 -10.42
C SER A 97 -1.21 15.35 -11.92
N GLY A 98 -0.54 14.30 -12.40
CA GLY A 98 -0.23 14.09 -13.81
C GLY A 98 -1.40 13.48 -14.58
N VAL A 99 -1.23 13.23 -15.89
CA VAL A 99 -2.21 12.49 -16.70
C VAL A 99 -2.38 11.06 -16.18
N ALA A 100 -3.56 10.45 -16.37
CA ALA A 100 -3.71 9.03 -16.05
C ALA A 100 -2.69 8.20 -16.85
N ASN A 101 -2.02 7.25 -16.20
CA ASN A 101 -1.16 6.34 -16.93
C ASN A 101 -2.03 5.41 -17.79
N ALA A 102 -1.75 5.36 -19.09
CA ALA A 102 -2.48 4.51 -20.03
C ALA A 102 -1.99 3.04 -20.04
N THR A 103 -0.82 2.78 -19.43
CA THR A 103 -0.19 1.46 -19.37
C THR A 103 0.31 1.17 -17.95
N SER A 104 0.42 -0.12 -17.62
CA SER A 104 1.01 -0.54 -16.34
C SER A 104 2.49 -0.18 -16.31
N ARG A 105 3.04 0.18 -15.14
CA ARG A 105 4.48 0.48 -15.02
C ARG A 105 5.38 -0.75 -15.21
N TYR A 106 4.78 -1.94 -15.16
CA TYR A 106 5.46 -3.24 -15.28
C TYR A 106 5.10 -4.02 -16.55
N SER A 107 4.33 -3.41 -17.48
CA SER A 107 4.02 -3.99 -18.80
C SER A 107 4.99 -3.53 -19.87
#